data_AF-D8TJJ4-F1
#
_entry.id   AF-D8TJJ4-F1
#
_cell.length_a   1.000
_cell.length_b   1.000
_cell.length_c   1.000
_cell.angle_alpha   90.00
_cell.angle_beta   90.00
_cell.angle_gamma   90.00
#
_symmetry.space_group_name_H-M   'P 1'
#
loop_
_entity.id
_entity.type
_entity.pdbx_description
1 polymer ?
#
loop_
_entity_poly.entity_id
_entity_poly.type
_entity_poly.pdbx_seq_one_letter_code
_entity_poly.pdbx_strand_id
1 'polypeptide(L)'
;MDVEAATEAEAIASLPANDAQRVGVAEALLALPERDAELTWQQLSHDADPLGDEGLDYTLGNVDDVDPSEWQVPPHCVPIHANVTTFDWPSLYEHCQFDVVMMDPPWQLATANPTRGVALGYSQLSDDHISGLPVPQLQRNGGFLFVWVINAKYKWTLDLFDKWGYRLVDEVVWVKMTVNRRLAKSHGYYLQHAKEVCLVAKCGNPRALAASDGGVGSDIIFSERRGQSQKPEEIYELIEQLVPN
;
A
#
# COMPACT_ATOMS: atom_id res chain seq x y z
N MET A 1 26.45 -25.36 -38.32
CA MET A 1 25.32 -26.26 -38.59
C MET A 1 24.93 -26.85 -37.26
N ASP A 2 23.82 -26.32 -36.76
CA ASP A 2 22.78 -26.93 -35.93
C ASP A 2 23.17 -27.75 -34.70
N VAL A 3 22.85 -27.22 -33.51
CA VAL A 3 21.90 -27.73 -32.49
C VAL A 3 21.66 -26.52 -31.56
N GLU A 4 20.48 -26.13 -31.07
CA GLU A 4 19.29 -26.88 -30.69
C GLU A 4 18.15 -25.87 -30.44
N ALA A 5 17.00 -26.08 -31.09
CA ALA A 5 15.75 -25.36 -30.84
C ALA A 5 14.76 -26.37 -30.25
N ALA A 6 14.63 -26.36 -28.92
CA ALA A 6 13.68 -27.09 -28.06
C ALA A 6 14.01 -26.63 -26.62
N THR A 7 13.13 -26.22 -25.71
CA THR A 7 11.67 -26.26 -25.60
C THR A 7 11.27 -25.24 -24.52
N GLU A 8 10.61 -24.14 -24.89
CA GLU A 8 9.96 -23.20 -23.97
C GLU A 8 8.60 -23.74 -23.45
N ALA A 9 8.23 -24.96 -23.84
CA ALA A 9 6.93 -25.56 -23.55
C ALA A 9 6.89 -26.44 -22.27
N GLU A 10 8.01 -26.67 -21.59
CA GLU A 10 8.04 -27.56 -20.41
C GLU A 10 8.04 -26.84 -19.05
N ALA A 11 8.13 -25.50 -19.02
CA ALA A 11 8.11 -24.73 -17.77
C ALA A 11 6.70 -24.46 -17.21
N ILE A 12 5.64 -24.75 -17.98
CA ILE A 12 4.24 -24.50 -17.57
C ILE A 12 3.65 -25.68 -16.78
N ALA A 13 4.31 -26.84 -16.75
CA ALA A 13 3.74 -28.07 -16.19
C ALA A 13 4.01 -28.30 -14.68
N SER A 14 4.56 -27.33 -13.94
CA SER A 14 4.89 -27.52 -12.51
C SER A 14 4.22 -26.56 -11.54
N LEU A 15 3.24 -25.77 -11.99
CA LEU A 15 2.38 -25.03 -11.05
C LEU A 15 1.38 -26.01 -10.43
N PRO A 16 1.23 -26.05 -9.09
CA PRO A 16 0.18 -26.83 -8.46
C PRO A 16 -1.17 -26.37 -9.04
N ALA A 17 -2.02 -27.33 -9.43
CA ALA A 17 -3.26 -27.09 -10.17
C ALA A 17 -4.22 -26.06 -9.53
N ASN A 18 -4.06 -25.76 -8.23
CA ASN A 18 -4.83 -24.74 -7.52
C ASN A 18 -4.44 -23.29 -7.85
N ASP A 19 -3.19 -23.00 -8.24
CA ASP A 19 -2.75 -21.62 -8.49
C ASP A 19 -3.15 -21.13 -9.89
N ALA A 20 -3.06 -22.00 -10.90
CA ALA A 20 -3.52 -21.69 -12.26
C ALA A 20 -5.04 -21.41 -12.30
N GLN A 21 -5.81 -22.07 -11.43
CA GLN A 21 -7.25 -21.87 -11.32
C GLN A 21 -7.62 -20.53 -10.65
N ARG A 22 -6.76 -20.00 -9.77
CA ARG A 22 -6.96 -18.70 -9.09
C ARG A 22 -6.57 -17.50 -9.97
N VAL A 23 -5.52 -17.64 -10.78
CA VAL A 23 -5.10 -16.61 -11.74
C VAL A 23 -6.18 -16.34 -12.79
N GLY A 24 -6.82 -17.39 -13.33
CA GLY A 24 -7.89 -17.25 -14.31
C GLY A 24 -9.19 -16.61 -13.77
N VAL A 25 -9.41 -16.66 -12.45
CA VAL A 25 -10.58 -16.08 -11.79
C VAL A 25 -10.48 -14.55 -11.76
N ALA A 26 -9.34 -14.00 -11.35
CA ALA A 26 -9.14 -12.55 -11.28
C ALA A 26 -9.19 -11.91 -12.67
N GLU A 27 -8.63 -12.58 -13.68
CA GLU A 27 -8.65 -12.15 -15.08
C GLU A 27 -10.08 -12.09 -15.66
N ALA A 28 -10.93 -13.07 -15.32
CA ALA A 28 -12.33 -13.09 -15.74
C ALA A 28 -13.17 -12.00 -15.06
N LEU A 29 -12.91 -11.70 -13.78
CA LEU A 29 -13.65 -10.69 -13.01
C LEU A 29 -13.38 -9.26 -13.48
N LEU A 30 -12.14 -8.96 -13.87
CA LEU A 30 -11.76 -7.65 -14.40
C LEU A 30 -12.31 -7.39 -15.81
N ALA A 31 -12.77 -8.43 -16.52
CA ALA A 31 -13.31 -8.36 -17.87
C ALA A 31 -14.86 -8.32 -17.93
N LEU A 32 -15.55 -8.50 -16.80
CA LEU A 32 -17.02 -8.57 -16.75
C LEU A 32 -17.66 -7.21 -16.42
N PRO A 33 -18.89 -6.94 -16.89
CA PRO A 33 -19.69 -5.85 -16.36
C PRO A 33 -19.88 -5.99 -14.83
N GLU A 34 -19.85 -4.88 -14.09
CA GLU A 34 -19.79 -4.85 -12.61
C GLU A 34 -20.78 -5.80 -11.90
N ARG A 35 -22.00 -5.94 -12.42
CA ARG A 35 -23.05 -6.79 -11.84
C ARG A 35 -22.73 -8.30 -11.93
N ASP A 36 -22.00 -8.70 -12.96
CA ASP A 36 -21.67 -10.11 -13.24
C ASP A 36 -20.38 -10.52 -12.52
N ALA A 37 -19.45 -9.57 -12.30
CA ALA A 37 -18.27 -9.77 -11.47
C ALA A 37 -18.65 -10.09 -10.01
N GLU A 38 -19.61 -9.35 -9.45
CA GLU A 38 -20.11 -9.53 -8.09
C GLU A 38 -20.73 -10.92 -7.85
N LEU A 39 -21.59 -11.39 -8.77
CA LEU A 39 -22.21 -12.72 -8.70
C LEU A 39 -21.20 -13.87 -8.80
N THR A 40 -20.13 -13.65 -9.57
CA THR A 40 -19.08 -14.64 -9.80
C THR A 40 -18.14 -14.74 -8.59
N TRP A 41 -17.83 -13.61 -7.94
CA TRP A 41 -17.12 -13.56 -6.66
C TRP A 41 -17.84 -14.34 -5.55
N GLN A 42 -19.16 -14.19 -5.45
CA GLN A 42 -19.97 -14.88 -4.42
C GLN A 42 -20.02 -16.40 -4.60
N GLN A 43 -19.91 -16.90 -5.83
CA GLN A 43 -19.86 -18.35 -6.10
C GLN A 43 -18.48 -18.95 -5.80
N LEU A 44 -17.40 -18.22 -6.09
CA LEU A 44 -16.02 -18.72 -5.95
C LEU A 44 -15.50 -18.66 -4.51
N SER A 45 -15.99 -17.73 -3.69
CA SER A 45 -15.69 -17.67 -2.25
C SER A 45 -16.29 -18.84 -1.48
N HIS A 46 -17.35 -19.47 -1.98
CA HIS A 46 -18.00 -20.63 -1.37
C HIS A 46 -17.25 -21.95 -1.60
N ASP A 47 -16.40 -22.01 -2.65
CA ASP A 47 -15.73 -23.25 -3.11
C ASP A 47 -14.26 -23.37 -2.66
N ALA A 48 -13.71 -22.41 -1.91
CA ALA A 48 -12.32 -22.43 -1.47
C ALA A 48 -12.12 -23.28 -0.19
N ASP A 49 -11.47 -24.44 -0.32
CA ASP A 49 -11.08 -25.34 0.79
C ASP A 49 -9.99 -24.67 1.68
N PRO A 50 -10.11 -24.69 3.03
CA PRO A 50 -9.16 -24.03 3.91
C PRO A 50 -7.94 -24.93 4.10
N LEU A 51 -6.90 -24.71 3.27
CA LEU A 51 -5.62 -25.38 3.44
C LEU A 51 -4.90 -24.81 4.67
N GLY A 52 -4.72 -25.68 5.66
CA GLY A 52 -4.17 -25.35 6.96
C GLY A 52 -2.68 -25.01 6.96
N ASP A 53 -2.33 -24.08 7.85
CA ASP A 53 -1.08 -24.07 8.61
C ASP A 53 -1.29 -23.26 9.91
N GLU A 54 -0.48 -23.59 10.91
CA GLU A 54 -0.62 -23.38 12.36
C GLU A 54 -1.37 -22.12 12.89
N GLY A 55 -2.49 -22.38 13.60
CA GLY A 55 -2.78 -21.76 14.90
C GLY A 55 -3.18 -20.29 14.97
N LEU A 56 -3.32 -19.59 13.85
CA LEU A 56 -3.98 -18.28 13.77
C LEU A 56 -5.21 -18.44 12.87
N ASP A 57 -6.38 -18.08 13.40
CA ASP A 57 -7.64 -18.04 12.66
C ASP A 57 -7.58 -16.91 11.62
N TYR A 58 -6.97 -17.18 10.47
CA TYR A 58 -7.09 -16.35 9.28
C TYR A 58 -8.47 -16.64 8.65
N THR A 59 -9.52 -16.11 9.27
CA THR A 59 -10.77 -15.96 8.54
C THR A 59 -10.49 -15.03 7.36
N LEU A 60 -10.66 -15.55 6.14
CA LEU A 60 -10.74 -14.74 4.92
C LEU A 60 -11.91 -13.77 5.11
N GLY A 61 -11.64 -12.57 5.63
CA GLY A 61 -12.65 -11.52 5.74
C GLY A 61 -12.93 -10.96 4.36
N ASN A 62 -14.19 -11.00 3.95
CA ASN A 62 -14.66 -10.25 2.79
C ASN A 62 -14.93 -8.80 3.24
N VAL A 63 -14.73 -7.84 2.33
CA VAL A 63 -15.13 -6.45 2.57
C VAL A 63 -16.63 -6.34 2.87
N ASP A 64 -17.43 -7.26 2.31
CA ASP A 64 -18.87 -7.36 2.57
C ASP A 64 -19.20 -7.78 4.01
N ASP A 65 -18.24 -8.35 4.73
CA ASP A 65 -18.38 -8.74 6.14
C ASP A 65 -18.10 -7.57 7.10
N VAL A 66 -17.60 -6.44 6.58
CA VAL A 66 -17.37 -5.20 7.35
C VAL A 66 -18.70 -4.45 7.45
N ASP A 67 -19.11 -4.08 8.67
CA ASP A 67 -20.32 -3.29 8.87
C ASP A 67 -20.23 -1.98 8.05
N PRO A 68 -21.18 -1.70 7.14
CA PRO A 68 -21.15 -0.49 6.31
C PRO A 68 -21.24 0.82 7.11
N SER A 69 -21.61 0.75 8.39
CA SER A 69 -21.56 1.88 9.33
C SER A 69 -20.17 2.12 9.93
N GLU A 70 -19.28 1.13 9.86
CA GLU A 70 -17.89 1.21 10.30
C GLU A 70 -16.96 1.69 9.18
N TRP A 71 -17.16 1.22 7.95
CA TRP A 71 -16.35 1.63 6.81
C TRP A 71 -17.07 1.38 5.48
N GLN A 72 -16.83 2.26 4.50
CA GLN A 72 -17.29 2.07 3.12
C GLN A 72 -16.13 2.35 2.18
N VAL A 73 -16.03 1.53 1.15
CA VAL A 73 -15.12 1.76 0.02
C VAL A 73 -15.49 3.11 -0.60
N PRO A 74 -14.55 4.06 -0.71
CA PRO A 74 -14.84 5.32 -1.37
C PRO A 74 -15.28 5.10 -2.83
N PRO A 75 -16.10 6.00 -3.40
CA PRO A 75 -16.48 5.92 -4.80
C PRO A 75 -15.25 5.81 -5.71
N HIS A 76 -15.34 5.02 -6.77
CA HIS A 76 -14.27 4.78 -7.74
C HIS A 76 -13.02 4.09 -7.20
N CYS A 77 -13.07 3.54 -5.98
CA CYS A 77 -12.01 2.67 -5.46
C CYS A 77 -12.33 1.19 -5.66
N VAL A 78 -11.30 0.40 -5.95
CA VAL A 78 -11.36 -1.07 -5.96
C VAL A 78 -10.53 -1.57 -4.78
N PRO A 79 -11.14 -2.05 -3.67
CA PRO A 79 -10.40 -2.53 -2.52
C PRO A 79 -9.80 -3.90 -2.84
N ILE A 80 -8.55 -4.12 -2.43
CA ILE A 80 -7.89 -5.41 -2.54
C ILE A 80 -7.44 -5.84 -1.15
N HIS A 81 -8.05 -6.88 -0.61
CA HIS A 81 -7.60 -7.51 0.64
C HIS A 81 -6.62 -8.63 0.31
N ALA A 82 -5.33 -8.37 0.49
CA ALA A 82 -4.27 -9.33 0.19
C ALA A 82 -3.05 -9.16 1.09
N ASN A 83 -2.28 -10.23 1.24
CA ASN A 83 -0.93 -10.15 1.79
C ASN A 83 0.02 -9.55 0.76
N VAL A 84 0.44 -8.31 0.98
CA VAL A 84 1.34 -7.56 0.08
C VAL A 84 2.68 -8.25 -0.20
N THR A 85 3.16 -9.16 0.65
CA THR A 85 4.42 -9.87 0.41
C THR A 85 4.28 -11.06 -0.54
N THR A 86 3.06 -11.58 -0.72
CA THR A 86 2.78 -12.74 -1.58
C THR A 86 1.77 -12.42 -2.68
N PHE A 87 1.31 -11.16 -2.76
CA PHE A 87 0.36 -10.71 -3.77
C PHE A 87 0.96 -10.84 -5.18
N ASP A 88 0.11 -11.15 -6.15
CA ASP A 88 0.47 -11.23 -7.57
C ASP A 88 0.62 -9.83 -8.17
N TRP A 89 1.71 -9.16 -7.80
CA TRP A 89 2.09 -7.87 -8.33
C TRP A 89 2.26 -7.86 -9.86
N PRO A 90 2.85 -8.88 -10.51
CA PRO A 90 2.92 -8.98 -11.97
C PRO A 90 1.61 -8.69 -12.68
N SER A 91 0.54 -9.39 -12.31
CA SER A 91 -0.78 -9.17 -12.90
C SER A 91 -1.24 -7.72 -12.73
N LEU A 92 -1.00 -7.10 -11.58
CA LEU A 92 -1.42 -5.71 -11.34
C LEU A 92 -0.63 -4.71 -12.20
N TYR A 93 0.69 -4.76 -12.18
CA TYR A 93 1.50 -3.73 -12.87
C TYR A 93 1.60 -3.95 -14.38
N GLU A 94 1.23 -5.12 -14.90
CA GLU A 94 1.15 -5.35 -16.35
C GLU A 94 -0.12 -4.75 -16.95
N HIS A 95 -1.21 -4.71 -16.17
CA HIS A 95 -2.50 -4.20 -16.61
C HIS A 95 -2.71 -2.71 -16.29
N CYS A 96 -2.12 -2.23 -15.18
CA CYS A 96 -2.32 -0.86 -14.70
C CYS A 96 -0.99 -0.22 -14.26
N GLN A 97 -0.88 1.09 -14.49
CA GLN A 97 0.21 1.93 -14.00
C GLN A 97 -0.40 3.07 -13.18
N PHE A 98 0.30 3.51 -12.14
CA PHE A 98 -0.23 4.46 -11.17
C PHE A 98 0.56 5.76 -11.18
N ASP A 99 -0.15 6.87 -11.35
CA ASP A 99 0.44 8.21 -11.31
C ASP A 99 0.90 8.59 -9.89
N VAL A 100 0.16 8.12 -8.88
CA VAL A 100 0.48 8.28 -7.46
C VAL A 100 0.36 6.96 -6.72
N VAL A 101 1.39 6.63 -5.93
CA VAL A 101 1.35 5.54 -4.95
C VAL A 101 1.50 6.15 -3.56
N MET A 102 0.62 5.79 -2.61
CA MET A 102 0.78 6.14 -1.20
C MET A 102 0.94 4.88 -0.36
N MET A 103 1.85 4.93 0.61
CA MET A 103 2.19 3.81 1.49
C MET A 103 2.18 4.25 2.96
N ASP A 104 1.61 3.41 3.83
CA ASP A 104 1.78 3.48 5.28
C ASP A 104 2.23 2.10 5.80
N PRO A 105 3.50 1.71 5.57
CA PRO A 105 3.95 0.36 5.90
C PRO A 105 3.86 0.09 7.41
N PRO A 106 3.53 -1.14 7.83
CA PRO A 106 3.53 -1.53 9.24
C PRO A 106 4.97 -1.74 9.72
N TRP A 107 5.69 -0.63 9.92
CA TRP A 107 7.10 -0.60 10.25
C TRP A 107 7.45 -1.45 11.47
N GLN A 108 8.50 -2.26 11.36
CA GLN A 108 9.05 -2.94 12.52
C GLN A 108 9.70 -1.93 13.49
N LEU A 109 9.10 -1.75 14.67
CA LEU A 109 9.52 -0.73 15.66
C LEU A 109 10.72 -1.16 16.51
N ALA A 110 10.88 -2.46 16.76
CA ALA A 110 12.03 -3.02 17.48
C ALA A 110 12.22 -4.50 17.11
N THR A 111 13.47 -4.93 16.96
CA THR A 111 13.86 -6.33 16.75
C THR A 111 14.00 -7.13 18.05
N ALA A 112 14.00 -6.47 19.23
CA ALA A 112 14.04 -7.14 20.54
C ALA A 112 13.38 -6.30 21.64
N ASN A 113 12.51 -6.95 22.43
CA ASN A 113 11.90 -6.51 23.70
C ASN A 113 11.63 -5.00 23.87
N PRO A 114 10.41 -4.53 23.56
CA PRO A 114 10.01 -3.17 23.87
C PRO A 114 9.98 -2.95 25.39
N THR A 115 10.89 -2.16 25.94
CA THR A 115 10.87 -1.78 27.37
C THR A 115 9.72 -0.81 27.71
N ARG A 116 9.04 -0.26 26.70
CA ARG A 116 7.87 0.64 26.79
C ARG A 116 6.94 0.52 25.55
N GLY A 117 6.72 -0.69 25.06
CA GLY A 117 6.03 -0.92 23.79
C GLY A 117 4.57 -0.48 23.80
N VAL A 118 4.15 0.17 22.71
CA VAL A 118 2.73 0.21 22.32
C VAL A 118 2.41 -1.19 21.81
N ALA A 119 1.43 -1.87 22.42
CA ALA A 119 0.89 -3.09 21.85
C ALA A 119 0.23 -2.73 20.51
N LEU A 120 0.81 -3.20 19.41
CA LEU A 120 0.20 -3.07 18.08
C LEU A 120 -0.68 -4.29 17.87
N GLY A 121 -1.94 -4.08 17.49
CA GLY A 121 -2.89 -5.15 17.19
C GLY A 121 -2.70 -5.77 15.80
N TYR A 122 -1.57 -5.54 15.13
CA TYR A 122 -1.31 -5.96 13.75
C TYR A 122 0.15 -6.42 13.55
N SER A 123 0.34 -7.28 12.55
CA SER A 123 1.65 -7.79 12.13
C SER A 123 2.52 -6.70 11.51
N GLN A 124 3.81 -6.72 11.82
CA GLN A 124 4.81 -5.78 11.26
C GLN A 124 5.57 -6.42 10.11
N LEU A 125 6.07 -5.60 9.19
CA LEU A 125 6.95 -6.04 8.10
C LEU A 125 8.40 -5.67 8.40
N SER A 126 9.31 -6.60 8.06
CA SER A 126 10.74 -6.37 8.09
C SER A 126 11.17 -5.39 6.99
N ASP A 127 12.36 -4.81 7.15
CA ASP A 127 12.95 -3.93 6.14
C ASP A 127 13.16 -4.65 4.80
N ASP A 128 13.51 -5.94 4.84
CA ASP A 128 13.68 -6.76 3.64
C ASP A 128 12.35 -6.96 2.92
N HIS A 129 11.26 -7.28 3.63
CA HIS A 129 9.93 -7.42 3.03
C HIS A 129 9.47 -6.12 2.38
N ILE A 130 9.62 -4.98 3.06
CA ILE A 130 9.22 -3.68 2.51
C ILE A 130 10.08 -3.34 1.29
N SER A 131 11.40 -3.54 1.37
CA SER A 131 12.30 -3.19 0.27
C SER A 131 12.17 -4.11 -0.95
N GLY A 132 11.59 -5.30 -0.77
CA GLY A 132 11.28 -6.27 -1.82
C GLY A 132 9.98 -6.00 -2.57
N LEU A 133 9.14 -5.07 -2.09
CA LEU A 133 7.90 -4.70 -2.79
C LEU A 133 8.23 -4.10 -4.18
N PRO A 134 7.52 -4.49 -5.25
CA PRO A 134 7.82 -4.05 -6.61
C PRO A 134 7.24 -2.65 -6.93
N VAL A 135 7.34 -1.70 -5.99
CA VAL A 135 6.83 -0.32 -6.16
C VAL A 135 7.38 0.36 -7.43
N PRO A 136 8.66 0.20 -7.83
CA PRO A 136 9.13 0.74 -9.11
C PRO A 136 8.38 0.21 -10.34
N GLN A 137 7.82 -0.99 -10.29
CA GLN A 137 7.08 -1.58 -11.41
C GLN A 137 5.66 -0.99 -11.55
N LEU A 138 5.10 -0.43 -10.48
CA LEU A 138 3.79 0.22 -10.49
C LEU A 138 3.81 1.60 -11.18
N GLN A 139 4.99 2.22 -11.31
CA GLN A 139 5.16 3.59 -11.83
C GLN A 139 6.24 3.68 -12.92
N ARG A 140 6.28 2.74 -13.87
CA ARG A 140 7.31 2.70 -14.94
C ARG A 140 7.29 3.95 -15.83
N ASN A 141 6.12 4.58 -15.97
CA ASN A 141 5.94 5.81 -16.76
C ASN A 141 6.33 7.08 -15.98
N GLY A 142 6.75 6.95 -14.73
CA GLY A 142 6.96 8.06 -13.81
C GLY A 142 5.73 8.32 -12.95
N GLY A 143 5.93 9.01 -11.83
CA GLY A 143 4.86 9.29 -10.87
C GLY A 143 5.39 9.84 -9.56
N PHE A 144 4.49 10.02 -8.60
CA PHE A 144 4.80 10.40 -7.22
C PHE A 144 4.59 9.22 -6.27
N LEU A 145 5.46 9.15 -5.26
CA LEU A 145 5.42 8.17 -4.19
C LEU A 145 5.35 8.90 -2.84
N PHE A 146 4.29 8.65 -2.08
CA PHE A 146 4.06 9.18 -0.74
C PHE A 146 4.27 8.08 0.28
N VAL A 147 5.19 8.24 1.24
CA VAL A 147 5.47 7.21 2.25
C VAL A 147 5.40 7.79 3.64
N TRP A 148 4.43 7.36 4.44
CA TRP A 148 4.37 7.66 5.86
C TRP A 148 5.49 6.96 6.60
N VAL A 149 6.30 7.73 7.33
CA VAL A 149 7.47 7.21 8.05
C VAL A 149 7.40 7.51 9.53
N ILE A 150 7.92 6.58 10.32
CA ILE A 150 8.30 6.82 11.71
C ILE A 150 9.72 7.39 11.79
N ASN A 151 10.02 8.12 12.87
CA ASN A 151 11.34 8.73 13.07
C ASN A 151 12.51 7.73 12.90
N ALA A 152 12.33 6.48 13.36
CA ALA A 152 13.36 5.44 13.26
C ALA A 152 13.62 4.94 11.83
N LYS A 153 12.65 5.11 10.92
CA LYS A 153 12.72 4.64 9.53
C LYS A 153 13.02 5.75 8.53
N TYR A 154 13.00 7.00 8.95
CA TYR A 154 13.23 8.16 8.10
C TYR A 154 14.45 8.02 7.18
N LYS A 155 15.66 7.84 7.76
CA LYS A 155 16.90 7.72 6.98
C LYS A 155 16.90 6.47 6.10
N TRP A 156 16.38 5.36 6.61
CA TRP A 156 16.28 4.11 5.88
C TRP A 156 15.36 4.25 4.65
N THR A 157 14.24 4.96 4.77
CA THR A 157 13.32 5.23 3.65
C THR A 157 13.97 6.11 2.58
N LEU A 158 14.85 7.04 2.95
CA LEU A 158 15.63 7.79 1.96
C LEU A 158 16.56 6.86 1.16
N ASP A 159 17.24 5.94 1.84
CA ASP A 159 18.09 4.94 1.18
C ASP A 159 17.25 3.98 0.32
N LEU A 160 16.02 3.68 0.74
CA LEU A 160 15.06 2.90 -0.04
C LEU A 160 14.66 3.62 -1.33
N PHE A 161 14.41 4.93 -1.28
CA PHE A 161 14.12 5.71 -2.49
C PHE A 161 15.27 5.65 -3.48
N ASP A 162 16.51 5.81 -3.02
CA ASP A 162 17.69 5.67 -3.89
C ASP A 162 17.76 4.26 -4.51
N LYS A 163 17.52 3.21 -3.72
CA LYS A 163 17.45 1.81 -4.20
C LYS A 163 16.36 1.60 -5.25
N TRP A 164 15.20 2.22 -5.07
CA TRP A 164 14.04 2.12 -5.97
C TRP A 164 14.10 3.07 -7.16
N GLY A 165 15.11 3.95 -7.23
CA GLY A 165 15.24 4.94 -8.31
C GLY A 165 14.30 6.15 -8.18
N TYR A 166 13.80 6.41 -6.98
CA TYR A 166 13.03 7.61 -6.65
C TYR A 166 13.93 8.71 -6.10
N ARG A 167 13.58 9.96 -6.38
CA ARG A 167 14.22 11.15 -5.82
C ARG A 167 13.27 11.81 -4.84
N LEU A 168 13.71 12.04 -3.61
CA LEU A 168 12.98 12.88 -2.66
C LEU A 168 12.79 14.29 -3.25
N VAL A 169 11.57 14.80 -3.19
CA VAL A 169 11.23 16.15 -3.66
C VAL A 169 10.55 17.01 -2.62
N ASP A 170 9.84 16.40 -1.67
CA ASP A 170 9.13 17.13 -0.63
C ASP A 170 8.90 16.26 0.62
N GLU A 171 8.42 16.89 1.69
CA GLU A 171 7.91 16.21 2.89
C GLU A 171 6.61 16.85 3.34
N VAL A 172 5.59 16.03 3.62
CA VAL A 172 4.35 16.49 4.25
C VAL A 172 4.39 16.16 5.73
N VAL A 173 4.13 17.16 6.58
CA VAL A 173 4.13 17.02 8.03
C VAL A 173 2.70 17.10 8.56
N TRP A 174 2.22 16.00 9.13
CA TRP A 174 0.98 16.01 9.89
C TRP A 174 1.25 16.43 11.33
N VAL A 175 0.77 17.61 11.71
CA VAL A 175 0.73 18.08 13.09
C VAL A 175 -0.56 17.59 13.75
N LYS A 176 -0.40 16.71 14.73
CA LYS A 176 -1.50 16.09 15.46
C LYS A 176 -2.11 17.07 16.45
N MET A 177 -3.40 17.31 16.29
CA MET A 177 -4.18 18.15 17.19
C MET A 177 -5.10 17.33 18.10
N THR A 178 -5.43 17.89 19.26
CA THR A 178 -6.57 17.46 20.07
C THR A 178 -7.84 18.14 19.55
N VAL A 179 -9.01 17.66 20.00
CA VAL A 179 -10.32 18.31 19.74
C VAL A 179 -10.37 19.79 20.14
N ASN A 180 -9.47 20.21 21.04
CA ASN A 180 -9.35 21.60 21.49
C ASN A 180 -8.27 22.39 20.72
N ARG A 181 -7.84 21.91 19.54
CA ARG A 181 -6.81 22.52 18.67
C ARG A 181 -5.48 22.81 19.37
N ARG A 182 -5.10 21.95 20.32
CA ARG A 182 -3.77 21.96 20.95
C ARG A 182 -2.93 20.82 20.38
N LEU A 183 -1.61 20.93 20.46
CA LEU A 183 -0.71 19.82 20.09
C LEU A 183 -1.05 18.57 20.90
N ALA A 184 -1.42 17.49 20.21
CA ALA A 184 -1.64 16.18 20.80
C ALA A 184 -0.30 15.48 21.04
N LYS A 185 0.39 15.92 22.09
CA LYS A 185 1.72 15.42 22.46
C LYS A 185 1.62 13.98 22.98
N SER A 186 2.39 13.09 22.36
CA SER A 186 2.61 11.72 22.81
C SER A 186 4.00 11.55 23.42
N HIS A 187 4.21 10.38 24.01
CA HIS A 187 5.50 9.98 24.56
C HIS A 187 6.54 9.89 23.43
N GLY A 188 7.74 10.37 23.73
CA GLY A 188 8.92 10.11 22.91
C GLY A 188 10.12 9.91 23.82
N TYR A 189 11.22 9.42 23.24
CA TYR A 189 12.42 9.08 24.02
C TYR A 189 13.17 10.34 24.48
N TYR A 190 13.50 11.23 23.53
CA TYR A 190 14.20 12.49 23.80
C TYR A 190 13.26 13.70 23.86
N LEU A 191 12.26 13.74 22.98
CA LEU A 191 11.29 14.83 22.86
C LEU A 191 9.89 14.24 22.74
N GLN A 192 8.88 14.94 23.23
CA GLN A 192 7.49 14.58 22.99
C GLN A 192 7.17 14.69 21.50
N HIS A 193 6.41 13.73 20.97
CA HIS A 193 6.05 13.71 19.55
C HIS A 193 4.62 14.22 19.37
N ALA A 194 4.41 15.14 18.44
CA ALA A 194 3.09 15.63 18.07
C ALA A 194 2.94 15.71 16.55
N LYS A 195 3.80 15.00 15.82
CA LYS A 195 3.79 14.98 14.36
C LYS A 195 4.12 13.62 13.79
N GLU A 196 3.65 13.38 12.58
CA GLU A 196 4.12 12.32 11.66
C GLU A 196 4.58 12.97 10.36
N VAL A 197 5.45 12.26 9.62
CA VAL A 197 5.97 12.74 8.34
C VAL A 197 5.58 11.75 7.24
N CYS A 198 5.17 12.29 6.11
CA CYS A 198 4.98 11.58 4.86
C CYS A 198 6.01 12.11 3.86
N LEU A 199 6.95 11.28 3.44
CA LEU A 199 7.96 11.67 2.46
C LEU A 199 7.37 11.62 1.05
N VAL A 200 7.67 12.63 0.23
CA VAL A 200 7.23 12.71 -1.15
C VAL A 200 8.43 12.55 -2.07
N ALA A 201 8.39 11.49 -2.87
CA ALA A 201 9.43 11.19 -3.85
C ALA A 201 8.85 11.09 -5.25
N LYS A 202 9.71 11.20 -6.28
CA LYS A 202 9.32 11.05 -7.67
C LYS A 202 10.24 10.12 -8.45
N CYS A 203 9.68 9.47 -9.46
CA CYS A 203 10.41 8.76 -10.51
C CYS A 203 9.99 9.32 -11.89
N GLY A 204 10.85 9.19 -12.90
CA GLY A 204 10.56 9.70 -14.25
C GLY A 204 10.33 11.22 -14.30
N ASN A 205 9.40 11.67 -15.15
CA ASN A 205 9.02 13.07 -15.30
C ASN A 205 7.52 13.29 -14.97
N PRO A 206 7.12 13.25 -13.69
CA PRO A 206 5.73 13.36 -13.30
C PRO A 206 5.20 14.79 -13.38
N ARG A 207 6.02 15.77 -13.77
CA ARG A 207 5.56 17.17 -13.91
C ARG A 207 4.51 17.30 -15.01
N ALA A 208 4.49 16.39 -15.97
CA ALA A 208 3.43 16.31 -16.97
C ALA A 208 2.06 15.92 -16.37
N LEU A 209 2.06 15.29 -15.18
CA LEU A 209 0.87 14.86 -14.44
C LEU A 209 0.40 15.93 -13.44
N ALA A 210 1.28 16.86 -13.07
CA ALA A 210 0.99 17.83 -12.03
C ALA A 210 0.01 18.91 -12.52
N ALA A 211 -0.99 19.26 -11.70
CA ALA A 211 -1.99 20.28 -12.03
C ALA A 211 -1.39 21.67 -12.33
N SER A 212 -0.22 21.95 -11.73
CA SER A 212 0.41 23.26 -11.85
C SER A 212 1.92 23.18 -11.82
N ASP A 213 2.56 24.19 -12.41
CA ASP A 213 4.01 24.38 -12.31
C ASP A 213 4.47 24.91 -10.94
N GLY A 214 3.54 25.18 -10.01
CA GLY A 214 3.77 25.72 -8.66
C GLY A 214 3.26 24.82 -7.53
N GLY A 215 3.33 25.31 -6.28
CA GLY A 215 2.84 24.59 -5.11
C GLY A 215 1.32 24.60 -5.05
N VAL A 216 0.71 23.41 -5.01
CA VAL A 216 -0.76 23.22 -4.97
C VAL A 216 -1.35 23.38 -3.56
N GLY A 217 -0.52 23.29 -2.52
CA GLY A 217 -0.96 23.35 -1.13
C GLY A 217 0.19 23.53 -0.14
N SER A 218 -0.17 23.54 1.13
CA SER A 218 0.79 23.56 2.26
C SER A 218 1.35 22.16 2.50
N ASP A 219 2.65 22.08 2.77
CA ASP A 219 3.34 20.87 3.22
C ASP A 219 3.00 20.49 4.68
N ILE A 220 2.28 21.34 5.40
CA ILE A 220 1.79 21.07 6.76
C ILE A 220 0.30 20.78 6.76
N ILE A 221 -0.08 19.64 7.36
CA ILE A 221 -1.46 19.26 7.68
C ILE A 221 -1.70 19.44 9.17
N PHE A 222 -2.67 20.27 9.54
CA PHE A 222 -3.17 20.36 10.92
C PHE A 222 -4.49 19.61 11.03
N SER A 223 -4.49 18.45 11.67
CA SER A 223 -5.74 17.71 11.89
C SER A 223 -5.75 16.93 13.19
N GLU A 224 -6.96 16.60 13.65
CA GLU A 224 -7.17 15.90 14.91
C GLU A 224 -6.69 14.45 14.83
N ARG A 225 -6.09 13.96 15.92
CA ARG A 225 -5.75 12.53 16.01
C ARG A 225 -7.03 11.72 16.18
N ARG A 226 -7.33 10.86 15.19
CA ARG A 226 -8.44 9.92 15.19
C ARG A 226 -8.03 8.55 15.75
N GLY A 227 -8.47 7.46 15.12
CA GLY A 227 -8.15 6.08 15.50
C GLY A 227 -6.64 5.80 15.52
N GLN A 228 -6.25 4.69 16.14
CA GLN A 228 -4.84 4.27 16.16
C GLN A 228 -4.36 4.03 14.72
N SER A 229 -3.22 4.64 14.36
CA SER A 229 -2.62 4.59 13.01
C SER A 229 -3.46 5.19 11.87
N GLN A 230 -4.62 5.80 12.15
CA GLN A 230 -5.43 6.45 11.13
C GLN A 230 -4.80 7.78 10.71
N LYS A 231 -4.42 7.88 9.43
CA LYS A 231 -3.83 9.08 8.83
C LYS A 231 -4.89 10.17 8.56
N PRO A 232 -4.47 11.44 8.42
CA PRO A 232 -5.36 12.53 8.02
C PRO A 232 -5.99 12.24 6.65
N GLU A 233 -7.25 12.62 6.46
CA GLU A 233 -7.91 12.51 5.14
C GLU A 233 -7.43 13.62 4.20
N GLU A 234 -6.97 14.74 4.77
CA GLU A 234 -6.43 15.90 4.05
C GLU A 234 -5.24 15.55 3.15
N ILE A 235 -4.57 14.40 3.39
CA ILE A 235 -3.51 13.91 2.48
C ILE A 235 -4.06 13.52 1.11
N TYR A 236 -5.27 12.95 1.05
CA TYR A 236 -5.91 12.56 -0.21
C TYR A 236 -6.31 13.79 -1.01
N GLU A 237 -6.88 14.80 -0.34
CA GLU A 237 -7.22 16.09 -0.96
C GLU A 237 -5.97 16.79 -1.54
N LEU A 238 -4.84 16.75 -0.81
CA LEU A 238 -3.57 17.29 -1.29
C LEU A 238 -3.06 16.53 -2.52
N ILE A 239 -3.15 15.20 -2.51
CA ILE A 239 -2.74 14.35 -3.63
C ILE A 239 -3.61 14.63 -4.87
N GLU A 240 -4.93 14.72 -4.73
CA GLU A 240 -5.86 15.02 -5.83
C GLU A 240 -5.64 16.41 -6.42
N GLN A 241 -5.26 17.40 -5.59
CA GLN A 241 -4.88 18.72 -6.08
C GLN A 241 -3.53 18.70 -6.81
N LEU A 242 -2.59 17.84 -6.38
CA LEU A 242 -1.29 17.71 -7.02
C LEU A 242 -1.40 17.02 -8.37
N VAL A 243 -2.14 15.90 -8.43
CA VAL A 243 -2.34 15.06 -9.61
C VAL A 243 -3.84 14.86 -9.81
N PRO A 244 -4.50 15.75 -10.57
CA PRO A 244 -5.93 15.67 -10.82
C PRO A 244 -6.24 14.60 -11.87
N ASN A 245 -7.44 14.02 -11.77
CA ASN A 245 -7.98 13.04 -12.72
C ASN A 245 -8.15 13.60 -14.14
#